data_AF-A0A958Z2F5-F1
#
_entry.id   AF-A0A958Z2F5-F1
#
_cell.length_a   1.000
_cell.length_b   1.000
_cell.length_c   1.000
_cell.angle_alpha   90.00
_cell.angle_beta   90.00
_cell.angle_gamma   90.00
#
_symmetry.space_group_name_H-M   'P 1'
#
loop_
_entity.id
_entity.type
_entity.pdbx_description
1 polymer ?
#
loop_
_entity_poly.entity_id
_entity_poly.type
_entity_poly.pdbx_seq_one_letter_code
_entity_poly.pdbx_strand_id
1 'polypeptide(L)'
;MKTNIKRAVQKIYFSSVLVLFGFALLSFSANTRSQNLKNELVTVGQKIIKITKYTTREELEKIKKTMADEGLGFEYSNVVYNNNSEIISITISYKDKNNNSGKYSVSSKKPINDIIIVSENNRISVKSAGGSNQAFINQGSSGQISDNNENSNDARSEAMKQRKAQMEKEMAERRAEMKRRMQHRRDSLQALNNHSQVKSTFTGPSQLITKNTTDSELAELQKSYEIEDISFSYKNVERNERNEITQISITIDNRNGSIS
;
A
#
# COMPACT_ATOMS: atom_id res chain seq x y z
N MET A 1 -2.40 -30.62 88.58
CA MET A 1 -1.10 -31.27 88.84
C MET A 1 -0.39 -31.50 87.50
N LYS A 2 0.74 -30.78 87.34
CA LYS A 2 1.84 -30.82 86.36
C LYS A 2 1.80 -31.88 85.22
N THR A 3 1.64 -31.44 83.97
CA THR A 3 2.65 -31.31 82.87
C THR A 3 3.29 -32.60 82.39
N ASN A 4 3.17 -32.89 81.08
CA ASN A 4 4.26 -33.39 80.20
C ASN A 4 3.79 -33.50 78.72
N ILE A 5 3.49 -32.37 78.08
CA ILE A 5 3.25 -32.26 76.61
C ILE A 5 4.48 -31.60 75.95
N LYS A 6 5.68 -32.04 76.30
CA LYS A 6 6.95 -31.48 75.78
C LYS A 6 7.95 -32.53 75.29
N ARG A 7 7.46 -33.66 74.76
CA ARG A 7 8.35 -34.70 74.20
C ARG A 7 8.01 -35.24 72.81
N ALA A 8 6.96 -34.73 72.16
CA ALA A 8 6.60 -35.12 70.79
C ALA A 8 7.01 -34.11 69.70
N VAL A 9 7.44 -32.89 70.07
CA VAL A 9 7.79 -31.83 69.10
C VAL A 9 9.29 -31.81 68.77
N GLN A 10 10.11 -32.65 69.41
CA GLN A 10 11.58 -32.67 69.25
C GLN A 10 12.12 -33.87 68.46
N LYS A 11 11.24 -34.67 67.84
CA LYS A 11 11.62 -35.79 66.93
C LYS A 11 10.98 -35.74 65.55
N ILE A 12 10.43 -34.58 65.15
CA ILE A 12 9.98 -34.32 63.78
C ILE A 12 10.96 -33.39 63.03
N TYR A 13 11.91 -32.76 63.74
CA TYR A 13 12.92 -31.86 63.17
C TYR A 13 14.27 -32.53 62.82
N PHE A 14 14.32 -33.87 62.73
CA PHE A 14 15.56 -34.60 62.36
C PHE A 14 15.42 -35.54 61.16
N SER A 15 14.39 -35.34 60.33
CA SER A 15 14.29 -35.94 58.98
C SER A 15 14.33 -34.89 57.86
N SER A 16 14.76 -33.66 58.15
CA SER A 16 14.75 -32.52 57.22
C SER A 16 16.14 -31.94 56.89
N VAL A 17 17.23 -32.65 57.22
CA VAL A 17 18.61 -32.16 56.99
C VAL A 17 19.46 -33.09 56.10
N LEU A 18 18.85 -34.10 55.47
CA LEU A 18 19.55 -34.96 54.50
C LEU A 18 18.75 -35.18 53.20
N VAL A 19 18.08 -34.13 52.71
CA VAL A 19 17.54 -34.03 51.32
C VAL A 19 17.99 -32.70 50.71
N LEU A 20 19.26 -32.36 50.92
CA LEU A 20 19.86 -31.09 50.48
C LEU A 20 21.08 -31.27 49.57
N PHE A 21 21.37 -32.47 49.05
CA PHE A 21 22.55 -32.67 48.19
C PHE A 21 22.43 -33.78 47.13
N GLY A 22 21.24 -33.98 46.53
CA GLY A 22 21.03 -35.11 45.60
C GLY A 22 20.12 -34.92 44.39
N PHE A 23 19.63 -33.71 44.09
CA PHE A 23 18.79 -33.48 42.90
C PHE A 23 19.09 -32.12 42.23
N ALA A 24 20.36 -31.73 42.19
CA ALA A 24 20.84 -30.57 41.45
C ALA A 24 21.27 -30.89 40.00
N LEU A 25 20.98 -32.10 39.49
CA LEU A 25 21.45 -32.53 38.17
C LEU A 25 20.44 -33.44 37.47
N LEU A 26 19.24 -32.93 37.18
CA LEU A 26 18.38 -33.52 36.14
C LEU A 26 17.75 -32.40 35.28
N SER A 27 18.47 -32.11 34.20
CA SER A 27 17.90 -31.99 32.86
C SER A 27 16.96 -30.81 32.59
N PHE A 28 17.52 -29.60 32.67
CA PHE A 28 17.09 -28.51 31.80
C PHE A 28 17.50 -28.86 30.36
N SER A 29 16.69 -29.68 29.68
CA SER A 29 16.82 -29.90 28.24
C SER A 29 16.19 -28.71 27.51
N ALA A 30 16.84 -27.55 27.63
CA ALA A 30 16.65 -26.49 26.65
C ALA A 30 17.41 -26.93 25.39
N ASN A 31 16.67 -27.40 24.40
CA ASN A 31 17.13 -27.41 23.02
C ASN A 31 17.30 -25.96 22.56
N THR A 32 18.30 -25.26 23.08
CA THR A 32 18.85 -24.08 22.43
C THR A 32 19.61 -24.58 21.21
N ARG A 33 18.86 -24.78 20.12
CA ARG A 33 19.44 -24.76 18.78
C ARG A 33 19.90 -23.33 18.51
N SER A 34 21.01 -22.96 19.13
CA SER A 34 21.81 -21.79 18.82
C SER A 34 22.33 -22.03 17.40
N GLN A 35 21.55 -21.59 16.40
CA GLN A 35 22.09 -21.42 15.07
C GLN A 35 23.04 -20.23 15.13
N ASN A 36 24.33 -20.57 15.23
CA ASN A 36 25.46 -19.88 14.63
C ASN A 36 25.09 -18.57 13.90
N LEU A 37 25.11 -17.46 14.62
CA LEU A 37 25.40 -16.15 14.05
C LEU A 37 26.92 -15.99 14.01
N LYS A 38 27.59 -16.83 13.21
CA LYS A 38 28.93 -16.53 12.70
C LYS A 38 28.75 -16.01 11.29
N ASN A 39 28.69 -14.68 11.19
CA ASN A 39 29.14 -13.93 10.02
C ASN A 39 29.75 -12.64 10.57
N GLU A 40 30.94 -12.81 11.15
CA GLU A 40 31.83 -11.72 11.48
C GLU A 40 32.60 -11.37 10.19
N LEU A 41 32.08 -10.39 9.47
CA LEU A 41 32.88 -9.50 8.63
C LEU A 41 32.69 -8.12 9.25
N VAL A 42 33.37 -7.91 10.38
CA VAL A 42 33.46 -6.61 11.05
C VAL A 42 34.40 -5.76 10.21
N THR A 43 33.82 -5.06 9.24
CA THR A 43 34.35 -3.76 8.85
C THR A 43 34.20 -2.89 10.09
N VAL A 44 35.32 -2.49 10.70
CA VAL A 44 35.37 -1.70 11.94
C VAL A 44 34.37 -0.54 11.83
N GLY A 45 33.26 -0.62 12.57
CA GLY A 45 32.22 0.42 12.63
C GLY A 45 30.85 0.07 12.05
N GLN A 46 30.64 -1.08 11.40
CA GLN A 46 29.33 -1.48 10.87
C GLN A 46 28.71 -2.62 11.70
N LYS A 47 27.53 -2.36 12.28
CA LYS A 47 26.74 -3.36 13.02
C LYS A 47 25.43 -3.65 12.30
N ILE A 48 25.14 -4.94 12.10
CA ILE A 48 23.94 -5.41 11.40
C ILE A 48 23.07 -6.17 12.39
N ILE A 49 21.85 -5.68 12.61
CA ILE A 49 20.81 -6.33 13.42
C ILE A 49 19.72 -6.83 12.50
N LYS A 50 19.30 -8.08 12.70
CA LYS A 50 18.26 -8.75 11.93
C LYS A 50 17.07 -9.07 12.82
N ILE A 51 15.91 -8.51 12.51
CA ILE A 51 14.62 -8.88 13.11
C ILE A 51 13.91 -9.79 12.12
N THR A 52 13.54 -10.98 12.56
CA THR A 52 12.80 -11.96 11.74
C THR A 52 11.35 -12.03 12.19
N LYS A 53 10.53 -12.75 11.43
CA LYS A 53 9.15 -13.06 11.85
C LYS A 53 9.06 -13.82 13.18
N TYR A 54 10.12 -14.49 13.64
CA TYR A 54 10.12 -15.21 14.91
C TYR A 54 10.74 -14.43 16.07
N THR A 55 11.15 -13.17 15.83
CA THR A 55 11.78 -12.37 16.88
C THR A 55 10.81 -12.14 18.04
N THR A 56 11.25 -12.41 19.26
CA THR A 56 10.38 -12.27 20.44
C THR A 56 10.41 -10.86 21.02
N ARG A 57 9.47 -10.55 21.93
CA ARG A 57 9.46 -9.25 22.63
C ARG A 57 10.72 -9.06 23.48
N GLU A 58 11.22 -10.13 24.10
CA GLU A 58 12.45 -10.10 24.90
C GLU A 58 13.66 -9.82 24.02
N GLU A 59 13.70 -10.36 22.79
CA GLU A 59 14.75 -10.05 21.82
C GLU A 59 14.67 -8.60 21.32
N LEU A 60 13.47 -8.08 21.07
CA LEU A 60 13.26 -6.66 20.73
C LEU A 60 13.73 -5.73 21.86
N GLU A 61 13.48 -6.07 23.12
CA GLU A 61 14.02 -5.34 24.27
C GLU A 61 15.54 -5.39 24.36
N LYS A 62 16.16 -6.54 24.06
CA LYS A 62 17.62 -6.64 23.99
C LYS A 62 18.19 -5.76 22.89
N ILE A 63 17.54 -5.72 21.72
CA ILE A 63 17.92 -4.83 20.61
C ILE A 63 17.82 -3.36 21.04
N LYS A 64 16.70 -2.98 21.69
CA LYS A 64 16.49 -1.64 22.25
C LYS A 64 17.63 -1.21 23.18
N LYS A 65 17.98 -2.06 24.16
CA LYS A 65 19.08 -1.79 25.09
C LYS A 65 20.42 -1.66 24.37
N THR A 66 20.72 -2.60 23.47
CA THR A 66 21.95 -2.59 22.68
C THR A 66 22.12 -1.32 21.86
N MET A 67 21.05 -0.82 21.24
CA MET A 67 21.09 0.44 20.49
C MET A 67 21.24 1.65 21.41
N ALA A 68 20.58 1.64 22.58
CA ALA A 68 20.70 2.70 23.58
C ALA A 68 22.13 2.81 24.14
N ASP A 69 22.78 1.67 24.42
CA ASP A 69 24.17 1.61 24.87
C ASP A 69 25.15 2.21 23.84
N GLU A 70 24.79 2.14 22.55
CA GLU A 70 25.55 2.75 21.46
C GLU A 70 25.23 4.23 21.26
N GLY A 71 24.32 4.82 22.04
CA GLY A 71 23.85 6.20 21.90
C GLY A 71 22.88 6.40 20.73
N LEU A 72 22.18 5.34 20.32
CA LEU A 72 21.19 5.33 19.26
C LEU A 72 19.78 5.16 19.85
N GLY A 73 18.79 5.80 19.23
CA GLY A 73 17.39 5.60 19.59
C GLY A 73 16.80 4.41 18.83
N PHE A 74 16.19 3.48 19.57
CA PHE A 74 15.38 2.41 19.00
C PHE A 74 14.14 2.19 19.88
N GLU A 75 12.97 2.32 19.29
CA GLU A 75 11.68 2.07 19.93
C GLU A 75 10.84 1.18 19.03
N TYR A 76 10.07 0.28 19.64
CA TYR A 76 9.17 -0.61 18.92
C TYR A 76 7.78 -0.59 19.54
N SER A 77 6.77 -0.74 18.70
CA SER A 77 5.36 -0.75 19.11
C SER A 77 4.52 -1.57 18.12
N ASN A 78 3.25 -1.80 18.46
CA ASN A 78 2.29 -2.50 17.61
C ASN A 78 2.75 -3.89 17.13
N VAL A 79 3.47 -4.60 18.01
CA VAL A 79 3.93 -5.97 17.74
C VAL A 79 2.75 -6.94 17.88
N VAL A 80 2.31 -7.49 16.76
CA VAL A 80 1.22 -8.47 16.69
C VAL A 80 1.75 -9.76 16.08
N TYR A 81 1.41 -10.88 16.72
CA TYR A 81 1.75 -12.23 16.28
C TYR A 81 0.52 -12.94 15.71
N ASN A 82 0.73 -13.81 14.73
CA ASN A 82 -0.29 -14.78 14.31
C ASN A 82 -0.32 -16.00 15.25
N ASN A 83 -1.20 -16.96 14.94
CA ASN A 83 -1.35 -18.20 15.71
C ASN A 83 -0.10 -19.11 15.72
N ASN A 84 0.83 -18.90 14.78
CA ASN A 84 2.10 -19.63 14.69
C ASN A 84 3.24 -18.89 15.41
N SER A 85 2.92 -17.85 16.20
CA SER A 85 3.90 -16.99 16.86
C SER A 85 4.84 -16.26 15.89
N GLU A 86 4.35 -15.94 14.68
CA GLU A 86 5.08 -15.13 13.70
C GLU A 86 4.58 -13.68 13.74
N ILE A 87 5.48 -12.70 13.76
CA ILE A 87 5.15 -11.28 13.67
C ILE A 87 4.46 -11.02 12.32
N ILE A 88 3.29 -10.40 12.37
CA ILE A 88 2.52 -9.91 11.20
C ILE A 88 2.40 -8.39 11.16
N SER A 89 2.68 -7.72 12.28
CA SER A 89 2.71 -6.27 12.39
C SER A 89 3.78 -5.82 13.38
N ILE A 90 4.53 -4.79 13.01
CA ILE A 90 5.49 -4.11 13.89
C ILE A 90 5.72 -2.68 13.39
N THR A 91 5.84 -1.75 14.33
CA THR A 91 6.28 -0.38 14.10
C THR A 91 7.60 -0.17 14.83
N ILE A 92 8.62 0.31 14.10
CA ILE A 92 9.95 0.64 14.62
C ILE A 92 10.18 2.13 14.40
N SER A 93 10.55 2.83 15.45
CA SER A 93 11.06 4.20 15.40
C SER A 93 12.54 4.17 15.76
N TYR A 94 13.36 4.83 14.96
CA TYR A 94 14.80 4.88 15.20
C TYR A 94 15.33 6.30 15.12
N LYS A 95 16.41 6.57 15.82
CA LYS A 95 17.08 7.87 15.86
C LYS A 95 18.59 7.66 15.87
N ASP A 96 19.30 8.30 14.96
CA ASP A 96 20.75 8.27 14.91
C ASP A 96 21.38 9.36 15.80
N LYS A 97 22.71 9.34 15.94
CA LYS A 97 23.43 10.32 16.78
C LYS A 97 23.39 11.75 16.23
N ASN A 98 23.10 11.91 14.95
CA ASN A 98 22.97 13.21 14.29
C ASN A 98 21.54 13.77 14.39
N ASN A 99 20.72 13.20 15.28
CA ASN A 99 19.29 13.48 15.43
C ASN A 99 18.43 13.12 14.21
N ASN A 100 18.95 12.45 13.17
CA ASN A 100 18.07 11.96 12.11
C ASN A 100 17.18 10.87 12.68
N SER A 101 15.90 10.92 12.32
CA SER A 101 14.92 9.95 12.80
C SER A 101 14.23 9.28 11.63
N GLY A 102 13.74 8.07 11.86
CA GLY A 102 12.92 7.39 10.89
C GLY A 102 11.92 6.48 11.54
N LYS A 103 10.89 6.17 10.77
CA LYS A 103 9.85 5.23 11.15
C LYS A 103 9.72 4.17 10.08
N TYR A 104 9.85 2.92 10.49
CA TYR A 104 9.55 1.74 9.70
C TYR A 104 8.26 1.12 10.24
N SER A 105 7.28 0.87 9.37
CA SER A 105 6.04 0.21 9.78
C SER A 105 5.61 -0.81 8.75
N VAL A 106 5.24 -1.99 9.21
CA VAL A 106 4.66 -3.06 8.40
C VAL A 106 3.47 -3.64 9.15
N SER A 107 2.37 -3.87 8.44
CA SER A 107 1.19 -4.56 8.97
C SER A 107 0.53 -5.29 7.83
N SER A 108 0.35 -6.60 7.97
CA SER A 108 -0.28 -7.43 6.94
C SER A 108 -0.92 -8.68 7.54
N LYS A 109 -1.61 -9.49 6.72
CA LYS A 109 -2.10 -10.81 7.11
C LYS A 109 -1.02 -11.90 7.03
N LYS A 110 0.08 -11.64 6.34
CA LYS A 110 1.21 -12.56 6.16
C LYS A 110 2.34 -12.21 7.14
N PRO A 111 3.21 -13.18 7.50
CA PRO A 111 4.38 -12.89 8.31
C PRO A 111 5.26 -11.80 7.70
N ILE A 112 5.90 -10.99 8.54
CA ILE A 112 6.82 -9.95 8.09
C ILE A 112 8.01 -10.56 7.35
N ASN A 113 8.61 -9.77 6.46
CA ASN A 113 9.94 -10.07 5.94
C ASN A 113 10.97 -9.72 7.00
N ASP A 114 12.18 -10.27 6.86
CA ASP A 114 13.27 -9.90 7.74
C ASP A 114 13.54 -8.39 7.61
N ILE A 115 13.69 -7.73 8.75
CA ILE A 115 14.04 -6.31 8.83
C ILE A 115 15.52 -6.24 9.18
N ILE A 116 16.29 -5.57 8.32
CA ILE A 116 17.72 -5.39 8.49
C ILE A 116 17.96 -3.95 8.94
N ILE A 117 18.55 -3.81 10.12
CA ILE A 117 18.98 -2.54 10.68
C ILE A 117 20.50 -2.51 10.58
N VAL A 118 21.02 -1.53 9.84
CA VAL A 118 22.45 -1.29 9.71
C VAL A 118 22.78 -0.01 10.45
N SER A 119 23.68 -0.11 11.43
CA SER A 119 24.31 1.06 12.05
C SER A 119 25.75 1.18 11.57
N GLU A 120 26.11 2.35 11.04
CA GLU A 120 27.44 2.64 10.55
C GLU A 120 27.74 4.13 10.74
N ASN A 121 28.89 4.46 11.33
CA ASN A 121 29.42 5.84 11.41
C ASN A 121 28.34 6.87 11.82
N ASN A 122 27.66 6.61 12.94
CA ASN A 122 26.61 7.46 13.51
C ASN A 122 25.30 7.55 12.70
N ARG A 123 25.12 6.72 11.66
CA ARG A 123 23.88 6.63 10.88
C ARG A 123 23.18 5.31 11.14
N ILE A 124 21.85 5.31 11.00
CA ILE A 124 21.00 4.13 11.04
C ILE A 124 20.24 4.03 9.72
N SER A 125 20.26 2.83 9.12
CA SER A 125 19.43 2.47 7.98
C SER A 125 18.57 1.27 8.35
N VAL A 126 17.28 1.33 8.03
CA VAL A 126 16.33 0.23 8.23
C VAL A 126 15.75 -0.16 6.89
N LYS A 127 15.87 -1.43 6.52
CA LYS A 127 15.36 -1.97 5.24
C LYS A 127 14.66 -3.30 5.43
N SER A 128 13.70 -3.58 4.55
CA SER A 128 13.07 -4.90 4.46
C SER A 128 13.86 -5.80 3.52
N ALA A 129 14.19 -7.02 3.93
CA ALA A 129 14.76 -8.05 3.09
C ALA A 129 13.63 -8.85 2.42
N GLY A 130 13.04 -8.29 1.35
CA GLY A 130 12.04 -8.95 0.53
C GLY A 130 10.89 -8.03 0.09
N GLY A 131 10.20 -8.40 -1.00
CA GLY A 131 9.15 -7.58 -1.64
C GLY A 131 7.69 -7.94 -1.29
N SER A 132 7.45 -8.93 -0.43
CA SER A 132 6.09 -9.45 -0.18
C SER A 132 5.24 -8.60 0.76
N ASN A 133 5.85 -7.66 1.50
CA ASN A 133 5.15 -6.82 2.47
C ASN A 133 5.32 -5.34 2.11
N GLN A 134 4.21 -4.60 2.09
CA GLN A 134 4.22 -3.14 1.91
C GLN A 134 4.74 -2.49 3.21
N ALA A 135 6.04 -2.23 3.27
CA ALA A 135 6.65 -1.49 4.36
C ALA A 135 6.62 0.01 4.07
N PHE A 136 6.21 0.81 5.05
CA PHE A 136 6.29 2.26 4.99
C PHE A 136 7.56 2.72 5.71
N ILE A 137 8.45 3.39 4.98
CA ILE A 137 9.69 3.98 5.50
C ILE A 137 9.60 5.49 5.34
N ASN A 138 9.52 6.21 6.46
CA ASN A 138 9.61 7.66 6.46
C ASN A 138 10.89 8.07 7.19
N GLN A 139 11.82 8.71 6.48
CA GLN A 139 13.07 9.21 7.05
C GLN A 139 13.00 10.73 7.12
N GLY A 140 12.94 11.26 8.35
CA GLY A 140 12.91 12.69 8.63
C GLY A 140 14.24 13.17 9.19
N SER A 141 14.90 14.10 8.49
CA SER A 141 15.95 14.91 9.08
C SER A 141 15.27 15.91 10.01
N SER A 142 15.35 15.73 11.33
CA SER A 142 14.93 16.80 12.25
C SER A 142 15.96 17.92 12.13
N GLY A 143 15.66 18.91 11.29
CA GLY A 143 16.48 20.11 11.19
C GLY A 143 16.59 20.74 12.57
N GLN A 144 17.79 20.70 13.15
CA GLN A 144 18.16 21.72 14.11
C GLN A 144 18.18 23.04 13.34
N ILE A 145 17.22 23.91 13.66
CA ILE A 145 17.30 25.33 13.35
C ILE A 145 18.44 25.84 14.23
N SER A 146 19.66 25.82 13.69
CA SER A 146 20.77 26.58 14.24
C SER A 146 20.67 27.97 13.63
N ASP A 147 20.22 28.92 14.44
CA ASP A 147 20.38 30.35 14.20
C ASP A 147 21.88 30.65 14.08
N ASN A 148 22.40 30.70 12.86
CA ASN A 148 23.66 31.35 12.49
C ASN A 148 23.88 31.23 10.97
N ASN A 149 23.05 31.90 10.15
CA ASN A 149 23.43 32.18 8.76
C ASN A 149 22.59 33.31 8.12
N GLU A 150 22.76 34.55 8.58
CA GLU A 150 22.09 35.73 8.00
C GLU A 150 22.40 35.92 6.50
N ASN A 151 23.56 35.47 6.01
CA ASN A 151 23.90 35.58 4.58
C ASN A 151 23.27 34.49 3.67
N SER A 152 22.60 33.47 4.23
CA SER A 152 21.92 32.42 3.43
C SER A 152 20.41 32.61 3.33
N ASN A 153 19.83 33.46 4.18
CA ASN A 153 18.38 33.68 4.22
C ASN A 153 17.89 34.55 3.07
N ASP A 154 18.67 35.54 2.65
CA ASP A 154 18.27 36.42 1.53
C ASP A 154 18.28 35.68 0.20
N ALA A 155 19.34 34.93 -0.10
CA ALA A 155 19.42 34.12 -1.32
C ALA A 155 18.31 33.06 -1.36
N ARG A 156 17.96 32.47 -0.20
CA ARG A 156 16.89 31.47 -0.09
C ARG A 156 15.50 32.10 -0.16
N SER A 157 15.34 33.31 0.37
CA SER A 157 14.11 34.12 0.28
C SER A 157 13.83 34.50 -1.16
N GLU A 158 14.83 34.99 -1.89
CA GLU A 158 14.69 35.35 -3.30
C GLU A 158 14.41 34.12 -4.19
N ALA A 159 15.09 33.00 -3.96
CA ALA A 159 14.78 31.75 -4.65
C ALA A 159 13.34 31.26 -4.37
N MET A 160 12.84 31.45 -3.15
CA MET A 160 11.46 31.09 -2.79
C MET A 160 10.44 32.04 -3.43
N LYS A 161 10.73 33.34 -3.49
CA LYS A 161 9.89 34.34 -4.19
C LYS A 161 9.81 34.04 -5.69
N GLN A 162 10.94 33.75 -6.32
CA GLN A 162 10.98 33.36 -7.74
C GLN A 162 10.18 32.08 -7.99
N ARG A 163 10.35 31.07 -7.14
CA ARG A 163 9.60 29.81 -7.23
C ARG A 163 8.10 30.02 -7.00
N LYS A 164 7.71 30.90 -6.08
CA LYS A 164 6.30 31.26 -5.84
C LYS A 164 5.71 31.99 -7.03
N ALA A 165 6.42 32.95 -7.62
CA ALA A 165 5.98 33.66 -8.82
C ALA A 165 5.83 32.71 -10.02
N GLN A 166 6.76 31.77 -10.20
CA GLN A 166 6.66 30.75 -11.24
C GLN A 166 5.47 29.83 -11.01
N MET A 167 5.27 29.35 -9.78
CA MET A 167 4.13 28.51 -9.42
C MET A 167 2.80 29.25 -9.58
N GLU A 168 2.76 30.54 -9.25
CA GLU A 168 1.57 31.37 -9.44
C GLU A 168 1.22 31.54 -10.92
N LYS A 169 2.24 31.78 -11.77
CA LYS A 169 2.07 31.82 -13.23
C LYS A 169 1.59 30.49 -13.78
N GLU A 170 2.20 29.38 -13.36
CA GLU A 170 1.80 28.02 -13.77
C GLU A 170 0.36 27.70 -13.32
N MET A 171 0.00 28.07 -12.09
CA MET A 171 -1.36 27.88 -11.57
C MET A 171 -2.38 28.75 -12.30
N ALA A 172 -2.02 29.98 -12.68
CA ALA A 172 -2.87 30.85 -13.49
C ALA A 172 -3.09 30.28 -14.89
N GLU A 173 -2.03 29.80 -15.55
CA GLU A 173 -2.10 29.12 -16.85
C GLU A 173 -2.94 27.85 -16.76
N ARG A 174 -2.70 27.01 -15.76
CA ARG A 174 -3.46 25.78 -15.51
C ARG A 174 -4.93 26.06 -15.20
N ARG A 175 -5.25 27.14 -14.48
CA ARG A 175 -6.64 27.58 -14.26
C ARG A 175 -7.29 28.05 -15.56
N ALA A 176 -6.58 28.80 -16.40
CA ALA A 176 -7.08 29.27 -17.68
C ALA A 176 -7.32 28.10 -18.66
N GLU A 177 -6.40 27.14 -18.71
CA GLU A 177 -6.55 25.90 -19.49
C GLU A 177 -7.71 25.06 -18.97
N MET A 178 -7.81 24.86 -17.65
CA MET A 178 -8.92 24.14 -17.04
C MET A 178 -10.26 24.83 -17.35
N LYS A 179 -10.32 26.17 -17.31
CA LYS A 179 -11.52 26.94 -17.67
C LYS A 179 -11.88 26.73 -19.15
N ARG A 180 -10.91 26.74 -20.06
CA ARG A 180 -11.12 26.44 -21.49
C ARG A 180 -11.61 25.01 -21.70
N ARG A 181 -11.01 24.02 -21.02
CA ARG A 181 -11.42 22.62 -21.08
C ARG A 181 -12.83 22.40 -20.53
N MET A 182 -13.18 23.06 -19.43
CA MET A 182 -14.52 23.00 -18.85
C MET A 182 -15.55 23.67 -19.77
N GLN A 183 -15.18 24.79 -20.40
CA GLN A 183 -16.04 25.45 -21.39
C GLN A 183 -16.25 24.54 -22.60
N HIS A 184 -15.19 23.97 -23.19
CA HIS A 184 -15.31 23.03 -24.30
C HIS A 184 -16.17 21.82 -23.94
N ARG A 185 -16.05 21.29 -22.72
CA ARG A 185 -16.90 20.20 -22.23
C ARG A 185 -18.35 20.63 -22.08
N ARG A 186 -18.60 21.85 -21.61
CA ARG A 186 -19.96 22.40 -21.48
C ARG A 186 -20.59 22.60 -22.85
N ASP A 187 -19.84 23.16 -23.79
CA ASP A 187 -20.29 23.40 -25.17
C ASP A 187 -20.53 22.08 -25.91
N SER A 188 -19.66 21.07 -25.72
CA SER A 188 -19.88 19.74 -26.29
C SER A 188 -21.11 19.05 -25.70
N LEU A 189 -21.35 19.18 -24.39
CA LEU A 189 -22.55 18.64 -23.75
C LEU A 189 -23.82 19.39 -24.17
N GLN A 190 -23.74 20.71 -24.40
CA GLN A 190 -24.85 21.48 -24.96
C GLN A 190 -25.12 21.12 -26.42
N ALA A 191 -24.08 20.87 -27.23
CA ALA A 191 -24.23 20.37 -28.60
C ALA A 191 -24.88 18.97 -28.63
N LEU A 192 -24.51 18.07 -27.71
CA LEU A 192 -25.14 16.75 -27.54
C LEU A 192 -26.60 16.83 -27.05
N ASN A 193 -26.91 17.75 -26.14
CA ASN A 193 -28.29 17.99 -25.70
C ASN A 193 -29.16 18.64 -26.78
N ASN A 194 -28.59 19.52 -27.59
CA ASN A 194 -29.27 20.07 -28.78
C ASN A 194 -29.42 19.01 -29.88
N HIS A 195 -28.54 17.99 -29.92
CA HIS A 195 -28.70 16.84 -30.81
C HIS A 195 -29.80 15.87 -30.33
N SER A 196 -30.13 15.88 -29.03
CA SER A 196 -31.26 15.12 -28.45
C SER A 196 -32.62 15.82 -28.61
N GLN A 197 -32.65 16.95 -29.33
CA GLN A 197 -33.85 17.66 -29.77
C GLN A 197 -33.77 18.01 -31.26
N VAL A 198 -33.10 17.19 -32.08
CA VAL A 198 -33.39 17.20 -33.52
C VAL A 198 -34.73 16.52 -33.70
N LYS A 199 -35.79 17.31 -33.57
CA LYS A 199 -37.06 17.02 -34.25
C LYS A 199 -36.70 16.99 -35.73
N SER A 200 -36.41 15.81 -36.26
CA SER A 200 -36.07 15.63 -37.66
C SER A 200 -37.23 16.18 -38.48
N THR A 201 -37.01 17.30 -39.18
CA THR A 201 -37.93 17.85 -40.18
C THR A 201 -37.94 17.02 -41.47
N PHE A 202 -37.55 15.75 -41.38
CA PHE A 202 -37.69 14.79 -42.48
C PHE A 202 -39.15 14.33 -42.52
N THR A 203 -39.89 14.81 -43.51
CA THR A 203 -41.28 14.41 -43.81
C THR A 203 -41.37 13.21 -44.75
N GLY A 204 -40.24 12.58 -45.08
CA GLY A 204 -40.20 11.37 -45.90
C GLY A 204 -40.60 10.12 -45.12
N PRO A 205 -40.91 9.01 -45.82
CA PRO A 205 -41.17 7.72 -45.17
C PRO A 205 -39.95 7.30 -44.34
N SER A 206 -40.18 6.94 -43.08
CA SER A 206 -39.14 6.52 -42.14
C SER A 206 -39.36 5.07 -41.72
N GLN A 207 -38.31 4.26 -41.79
CA GLN A 207 -38.35 2.88 -41.30
C GLN A 207 -37.57 2.76 -39.99
N LEU A 208 -38.15 2.08 -39.00
CA LEU A 208 -37.59 1.97 -37.66
C LEU A 208 -37.08 0.55 -37.40
N ILE A 209 -35.77 0.43 -37.15
CA ILE A 209 -35.17 -0.79 -36.61
C ILE A 209 -35.00 -0.59 -35.11
N THR A 210 -35.54 -1.51 -34.31
CA THR A 210 -35.39 -1.53 -32.85
C THR A 210 -34.59 -2.74 -32.40
N LYS A 211 -34.23 -2.78 -31.12
CA LYS A 211 -33.59 -3.96 -30.52
C LYS A 211 -34.41 -5.25 -30.67
N ASN A 212 -35.72 -5.15 -30.89
CA ASN A 212 -36.61 -6.31 -31.00
C ASN A 212 -36.91 -6.69 -32.45
N THR A 213 -36.38 -5.96 -33.44
CA THR A 213 -36.61 -6.27 -34.85
C THR A 213 -36.08 -7.66 -35.17
N THR A 214 -36.90 -8.46 -35.84
CA THR A 214 -36.64 -9.84 -36.21
C THR A 214 -35.87 -9.92 -37.53
N ASP A 215 -35.26 -11.08 -37.81
CA ASP A 215 -34.52 -11.26 -39.07
C ASP A 215 -35.45 -11.25 -40.29
N SER A 216 -36.70 -11.69 -40.12
CA SER A 216 -37.73 -11.59 -41.16
C SER A 216 -38.09 -10.14 -41.47
N GLU A 217 -38.28 -9.30 -40.44
CA GLU A 217 -38.55 -7.86 -40.63
C GLU A 217 -37.35 -7.15 -41.27
N LEU A 218 -36.11 -7.50 -40.93
CA LEU A 218 -34.91 -6.96 -41.59
C LEU A 218 -34.84 -7.37 -43.08
N ALA A 219 -35.21 -8.61 -43.39
CA ALA A 219 -35.25 -9.10 -44.77
C ALA A 219 -36.35 -8.44 -45.61
N GLU A 220 -37.52 -8.19 -45.01
CA GLU A 220 -38.60 -7.41 -45.64
C GLU A 220 -38.18 -5.96 -45.87
N LEU A 221 -37.49 -5.37 -44.90
CA LEU A 221 -36.97 -4.01 -45.02
C LEU A 221 -35.98 -3.89 -46.18
N GLN A 222 -35.05 -4.85 -46.30
CA GLN A 222 -34.11 -4.91 -47.41
C GLN A 222 -34.82 -4.94 -48.77
N LYS A 223 -35.86 -5.77 -48.91
CA LYS A 223 -36.66 -5.84 -50.14
C LYS A 223 -37.42 -4.54 -50.43
N SER A 224 -37.91 -3.86 -49.39
CA SER A 224 -38.68 -2.62 -49.57
C SER A 224 -37.86 -1.50 -50.20
N TYR A 225 -36.57 -1.41 -49.87
CA TYR A 225 -35.67 -0.39 -50.42
C TYR A 225 -35.18 -0.73 -51.83
N GLU A 226 -35.05 -2.01 -52.18
CA GLU A 226 -34.73 -2.42 -53.56
C GLU A 226 -35.76 -1.92 -54.59
N ILE A 227 -37.02 -1.77 -54.17
CA ILE A 227 -38.12 -1.24 -55.00
C ILE A 227 -37.95 0.27 -55.24
N GLU A 228 -37.30 0.98 -54.32
CA GLU A 228 -37.14 2.44 -54.34
C GLU A 228 -35.81 2.90 -54.97
N ASP A 229 -35.10 2.00 -55.68
CA ASP A 229 -33.80 2.26 -56.29
C ASP A 229 -32.67 2.60 -55.29
N ILE A 230 -32.89 2.26 -54.00
CA ILE A 230 -31.96 2.42 -52.88
C ILE A 230 -31.45 1.04 -52.48
N SER A 231 -30.14 0.86 -52.41
CA SER A 231 -29.55 -0.38 -51.87
C SER A 231 -29.50 -0.30 -50.35
N PHE A 232 -30.30 -1.10 -49.67
CA PHE A 232 -30.18 -1.35 -48.23
C PHE A 232 -29.61 -2.75 -48.02
N SER A 233 -28.54 -2.87 -47.23
CA SER A 233 -28.01 -4.18 -46.83
C SER A 233 -27.60 -4.17 -45.37
N TYR A 234 -27.64 -5.35 -44.75
CA TYR A 234 -27.24 -5.53 -43.36
C TYR A 234 -26.37 -6.78 -43.18
N LYS A 235 -25.44 -6.72 -42.22
CA LYS A 235 -24.54 -7.82 -41.87
C LYS A 235 -24.22 -7.81 -40.38
N ASN A 236 -23.63 -8.89 -39.88
CA ASN A 236 -23.17 -9.04 -38.49
C ASN A 236 -24.26 -8.74 -37.46
N VAL A 237 -25.46 -9.31 -37.66
CA VAL A 237 -26.53 -9.23 -36.67
C VAL A 237 -26.17 -10.15 -35.51
N GLU A 238 -25.86 -9.57 -34.36
CA GLU A 238 -25.64 -10.30 -33.11
C GLU A 238 -26.78 -10.03 -32.13
N ARG A 239 -27.16 -11.06 -31.37
CA ARG A 239 -28.25 -10.99 -30.40
C ARG A 239 -27.81 -11.49 -29.04
N ASN A 240 -28.44 -10.95 -27.99
CA ASN A 240 -28.29 -11.47 -26.63
C ASN A 240 -29.21 -12.69 -26.37
N GLU A 241 -29.14 -13.25 -25.16
CA GLU A 241 -29.97 -14.39 -24.73
C GLU A 241 -31.49 -14.12 -24.74
N ARG A 242 -31.90 -12.84 -24.78
CA ARG A 242 -33.30 -12.41 -24.91
C ARG A 242 -33.72 -12.17 -26.36
N ASN A 243 -32.87 -12.54 -27.31
CA ASN A 243 -33.05 -12.34 -28.74
C ASN A 243 -33.10 -10.85 -29.17
N GLU A 244 -32.56 -9.94 -28.35
CA GLU A 244 -32.47 -8.51 -28.69
C GLU A 244 -31.18 -8.25 -29.49
N ILE A 245 -31.27 -7.44 -30.55
CA ILE A 245 -30.11 -7.02 -31.35
C ILE A 245 -29.14 -6.23 -30.48
N THR A 246 -27.90 -6.72 -30.37
CA THR A 246 -26.79 -6.04 -29.70
C THR A 246 -25.81 -5.43 -30.69
N GLN A 247 -25.75 -5.96 -31.92
CA GLN A 247 -24.91 -5.44 -32.98
C GLN A 247 -25.60 -5.66 -34.33
N ILE A 248 -25.50 -4.67 -35.21
CA ILE A 248 -25.89 -4.76 -36.61
C ILE A 248 -25.04 -3.77 -37.40
N SER A 249 -24.53 -4.18 -38.56
CA SER A 249 -23.88 -3.29 -39.52
C SER A 249 -24.84 -3.06 -40.68
N ILE A 250 -25.10 -1.80 -41.01
CA ILE A 250 -26.06 -1.40 -42.05
C ILE A 250 -25.32 -0.62 -43.11
N THR A 251 -25.60 -0.88 -44.38
CA THR A 251 -25.07 -0.09 -45.49
C THR A 251 -26.23 0.36 -46.37
N ILE A 252 -26.30 1.68 -46.61
CA ILE A 252 -27.31 2.31 -47.46
C ILE A 252 -26.59 3.05 -48.59
N ASP A 253 -26.96 2.77 -49.82
CA ASP A 253 -26.46 3.45 -51.02
C ASP A 253 -27.65 3.94 -51.86
N ASN A 254 -27.73 5.26 -52.05
CA ASN A 254 -28.75 5.92 -52.85
C ASN A 254 -28.22 6.42 -54.20
N ARG A 255 -27.12 5.83 -54.69
CA ARG A 255 -26.38 6.21 -55.92
C ARG A 255 -25.77 7.61 -55.90
N ASN A 256 -25.95 8.37 -54.83
CA ASN A 256 -25.35 9.69 -54.61
C ASN A 256 -24.34 9.67 -53.46
N GLY A 257 -24.04 8.47 -52.92
CA GLY A 257 -23.11 8.22 -51.83
C GLY A 257 -23.54 7.00 -50.99
N SER A 258 -22.55 6.28 -50.45
CA SER A 258 -22.75 5.15 -49.54
C SER A 258 -22.51 5.59 -48.09
N ILE A 259 -23.41 5.19 -47.20
CA ILE A 259 -23.24 5.30 -45.73
C ILE A 259 -23.15 3.87 -45.17
N SER A 260 -22.12 3.58 -44.38
CA SER A 260 -21.82 2.26 -43.79
C SER A 260 -21.40 2.34 -42.33
#